data_AF-K9R0V2-F1
#
_entry.id   AF-K9R0V2-F1
#
_cell.length_a   1.000
_cell.length_b   1.000
_cell.length_c   1.000
_cell.angle_alpha   90.00
_cell.angle_beta   90.00
_cell.angle_gamma   90.00
#
_symmetry.space_group_name_H-M   'P 1'
#
loop_
_entity.id
_entity.type
_entity.pdbx_description
1 polymer ?
#
loop_
_entity_poly.entity_id
_entity_poly.type
_entity_poly.pdbx_seq_one_letter_code
_entity_poly.pdbx_strand_id
1 'polypeptide(L)'
;MSADALLKWKAQILQYQQRVRETKPVQQATLFDLAPVHCDPDRIDPLQLEVRSLSFWRMPADSPGDACLYFVVDSAAGLILYVGETCRSNKRWKGIHGCKDYIASYQDLHYRYEMKTAVNITFWWDAPVERRARQQLELSLIQKWRTPFNKENWERWGQPFK
;
A
#
# COMPACT_ATOMS: atom_id res chain seq x y z
N MET A 1 4.01 -15.41 -15.43
CA MET A 1 4.54 -14.13 -15.94
C MET A 1 6.03 -14.28 -16.25
N SER A 2 6.52 -13.80 -17.40
CA SER A 2 7.96 -13.81 -17.74
C SER A 2 8.74 -12.66 -17.09
N ALA A 3 10.08 -12.70 -17.13
CA ALA A 3 10.94 -11.63 -16.62
C ALA A 3 10.64 -10.27 -17.28
N ASP A 4 10.55 -10.22 -18.61
CA ASP A 4 10.23 -8.99 -19.34
C ASP A 4 8.83 -8.46 -19.02
N ALA A 5 7.86 -9.36 -18.86
CA ALA A 5 6.50 -8.98 -18.48
C ALA A 5 6.47 -8.37 -17.08
N LEU A 6 7.23 -8.94 -16.13
CA LEU A 6 7.35 -8.41 -14.77
C LEU A 6 8.03 -7.03 -14.77
N LEU A 7 9.10 -6.84 -15.53
CA LEU A 7 9.77 -5.54 -15.64
C LEU A 7 8.87 -4.47 -16.25
N LYS A 8 8.18 -4.78 -17.35
CA LYS A 8 7.22 -3.86 -17.99
C LYS A 8 6.09 -3.49 -17.03
N TRP A 9 5.53 -4.48 -16.35
CA TRP A 9 4.47 -4.29 -15.37
C TRP A 9 4.93 -3.37 -14.21
N LYS A 10 6.10 -3.64 -13.62
CA LYS A 10 6.69 -2.78 -12.59
C LYS A 10 6.92 -1.35 -13.08
N ALA A 11 7.46 -1.19 -14.29
CA ALA A 11 7.78 0.11 -14.86
C ALA A 11 6.52 0.97 -15.06
N GLN A 12 5.41 0.38 -15.52
CA GLN A 12 4.14 1.09 -15.68
C GLN A 12 3.59 1.62 -14.35
N ILE A 13 3.65 0.79 -13.30
CA ILE A 13 3.18 1.16 -11.96
C ILE A 13 4.09 2.24 -11.37
N LEU A 14 5.42 2.05 -11.47
CA LEU A 14 6.39 2.99 -10.95
C LEU A 14 6.24 4.36 -11.61
N GLN A 15 6.11 4.39 -12.94
CA GLN A 15 5.91 5.63 -13.69
C GLN A 15 4.65 6.36 -13.23
N TYR A 16 3.55 5.64 -12.98
CA TYR A 16 2.34 6.24 -12.44
C TYR A 16 2.55 6.80 -11.04
N GLN A 17 3.13 6.00 -10.13
CA GLN A 17 3.34 6.40 -8.73
C GLN A 17 4.31 7.57 -8.60
N GLN A 18 5.36 7.63 -9.42
CA GLN A 18 6.28 8.78 -9.48
C GLN A 18 5.54 10.06 -9.87
N ARG A 19 4.71 10.01 -10.93
CA ARG A 19 3.89 11.18 -11.32
C ARG A 19 2.96 11.63 -10.19
N VAL A 20 2.36 10.70 -9.45
CA VAL A 20 1.50 11.03 -8.29
C VAL A 20 2.29 11.74 -7.19
N ARG A 21 3.57 11.39 -6.99
CA ARG A 21 4.44 12.07 -6.01
C ARG A 21 4.85 13.47 -6.45
N GLU A 22 5.12 13.64 -7.74
CA GLU A 22 5.59 14.91 -8.32
C GLU A 22 4.44 15.90 -8.57
N THR A 23 3.25 15.39 -8.83
CA THR A 23 2.07 16.22 -9.09
C THR A 23 1.58 16.83 -7.78
N LYS A 24 1.71 18.15 -7.65
CA LYS A 24 1.06 18.87 -6.55
C LYS A 24 -0.46 18.67 -6.66
N PRO A 25 -1.15 18.37 -5.55
CA PRO A 25 -2.60 18.26 -5.59
C PRO A 25 -3.17 19.58 -6.09
N VAL A 26 -4.03 19.50 -7.10
CA VAL A 26 -4.81 20.65 -7.54
C VAL A 26 -5.71 21.00 -6.37
N GLN A 27 -5.45 22.14 -5.73
CA GLN A 27 -6.35 22.68 -4.71
C GLN A 27 -7.66 23.02 -5.41
N GLN A 28 -8.57 22.05 -5.49
CA GLN A 28 -9.94 22.31 -5.85
C GLN A 28 -10.53 23.09 -4.68
N ALA A 29 -10.71 24.40 -4.85
CA ALA A 29 -11.44 25.22 -3.91
C ALA A 29 -12.85 24.63 -3.78
N THR A 30 -13.11 23.95 -2.68
CA THR A 30 -14.41 23.35 -2.38
C THR A 30 -15.43 24.47 -2.24
N LEU A 31 -16.41 24.51 -3.15
CA LEU A 31 -17.52 25.48 -3.13
C LEU A 31 -18.52 25.24 -1.98
N PHE A 32 -18.36 24.11 -1.27
CA PHE A 32 -19.12 23.72 -0.09
C PHE A 32 -18.12 23.27 0.98
N ASP A 33 -18.17 23.87 2.16
CA ASP A 33 -17.38 23.47 3.34
C ASP A 33 -17.78 22.04 3.75
N LEU A 34 -17.09 21.05 3.18
CA LEU A 34 -17.15 19.69 3.66
C LEU A 34 -16.46 19.64 5.03
N ALA A 35 -17.08 18.93 5.97
CA ALA A 35 -16.51 18.71 7.31
C ALA A 35 -15.02 18.32 7.19
N PRO A 36 -14.15 18.82 8.09
CA PRO A 36 -12.71 18.63 7.95
C PRO A 36 -12.38 17.14 7.82
N VAL A 37 -11.77 16.78 6.69
CA VAL A 37 -11.26 15.43 6.48
C VAL A 37 -10.20 15.19 7.54
N HIS A 38 -10.42 14.20 8.43
CA HIS A 38 -9.56 13.91 9.58
C HIS A 38 -8.07 13.78 9.20
N CYS A 39 -7.78 13.29 7.99
CA CYS A 39 -6.43 13.24 7.45
C CYS A 39 -6.47 13.47 5.92
N ASP A 40 -5.62 14.37 5.44
CA ASP A 40 -5.44 14.63 4.00
C ASP A 40 -4.61 13.49 3.36
N PRO A 41 -5.15 12.72 2.40
CA PRO A 41 -4.40 11.68 1.68
C PRO A 41 -3.16 12.21 0.97
N ASP A 42 -3.08 13.53 0.71
CA ASP A 42 -1.92 14.17 0.11
C ASP A 42 -0.71 14.33 1.00
N ARG A 43 -0.90 14.17 2.31
CA ARG A 43 0.18 14.21 3.30
C ARG A 43 0.83 12.85 3.55
N ILE A 44 0.26 11.78 3.03
CA ILE A 44 0.72 10.40 3.28
C ILE A 44 1.51 9.90 2.06
N ASP A 45 2.85 9.92 2.15
CA ASP A 45 3.76 9.22 1.23
C ASP A 45 4.29 7.93 1.90
N PRO A 46 3.79 6.74 1.52
CA PRO A 46 4.22 5.48 2.12
C PRO A 46 5.71 5.17 2.00
N LEU A 47 6.41 5.76 1.02
CA LEU A 47 7.84 5.56 0.79
C LEU A 47 8.72 6.44 1.71
N GLN A 48 8.12 7.40 2.41
CA GLN A 48 8.80 8.24 3.41
C GLN A 48 8.57 7.77 4.85
N LEU A 49 7.69 6.78 5.05
CA LEU A 49 7.39 6.22 6.37
C LEU A 49 8.46 5.25 6.84
N GLU A 50 8.51 5.04 8.16
CA GLU A 50 9.45 4.09 8.76
C GLU A 50 9.18 2.66 8.27
N VAL A 51 10.22 2.04 7.71
CA VAL A 51 10.19 0.69 7.16
C VAL A 51 10.30 -0.33 8.27
N ARG A 52 9.38 -1.31 8.27
CA ARG A 52 9.35 -2.44 9.19
C ARG A 52 9.38 -3.76 8.40
N SER A 53 9.82 -4.82 9.07
CA SER A 53 9.83 -6.18 8.50
C SER A 53 8.40 -6.69 8.27
N LEU A 54 8.18 -7.44 7.18
CA LEU A 54 6.92 -8.18 6.96
C LEU A 54 6.59 -9.18 8.08
N SER A 55 7.60 -9.55 8.89
CA SER A 55 7.44 -10.40 10.07
C SER A 55 7.01 -9.65 11.33
N PHE A 56 6.62 -8.37 11.25
CA PHE A 56 6.21 -7.56 12.41
C PHE A 56 5.13 -8.22 13.27
N TRP A 57 4.22 -9.01 12.67
CA TRP A 57 3.17 -9.73 13.40
C TRP A 57 3.70 -10.81 14.36
N ARG A 58 4.98 -11.21 14.22
CA ARG A 58 5.70 -12.12 15.12
C ARG A 58 6.28 -11.39 16.34
N MET A 59 6.37 -10.06 16.30
CA MET A 59 6.86 -9.28 17.43
C MET A 59 5.79 -9.28 18.54
N PRO A 60 6.20 -9.24 19.83
CA PRO A 60 5.28 -9.02 20.93
C PRO A 60 4.43 -7.77 20.64
N ALA A 61 3.13 -7.86 20.93
CA ALA A 61 2.25 -6.72 20.76
C ALA A 61 2.60 -5.66 21.79
N ASP A 62 3.44 -4.68 21.45
CA ASP A 62 3.74 -3.59 22.38
C ASP A 62 2.48 -2.72 22.66
N SER A 63 1.48 -2.77 21.78
CA SER A 63 0.12 -2.32 22.08
C SER A 63 -0.93 -2.98 21.16
N PRO A 64 -1.94 -3.69 21.69
CA PRO A 64 -3.11 -4.08 20.92
C PRO A 64 -4.10 -2.91 20.82
N GLY A 65 -4.43 -2.45 19.60
CA GLY A 65 -5.71 -1.76 19.38
C GLY A 65 -5.71 -0.46 18.59
N ASP A 66 -4.56 0.09 18.23
CA ASP A 66 -4.56 1.38 17.53
C ASP A 66 -4.94 1.23 16.06
N ALA A 67 -5.87 2.09 15.64
CA ALA A 67 -6.30 2.19 14.25
C ALA A 67 -5.12 2.68 13.41
N CYS A 68 -4.77 1.92 12.36
CA CYS A 68 -3.69 2.31 11.46
C CYS A 68 -4.00 1.95 10.02
N LEU A 69 -3.29 2.61 9.13
CA LEU A 69 -3.11 2.16 7.75
C LEU A 69 -1.75 1.50 7.63
N TYR A 70 -1.67 0.46 6.83
CA TYR A 70 -0.42 -0.21 6.51
C TYR A 70 -0.23 -0.29 5.01
N PHE A 71 1.04 -0.22 4.61
CA PHE A 71 1.43 -0.22 3.21
C PHE A 71 2.49 -1.28 2.99
N VAL A 72 2.31 -2.10 1.96
CA VAL A 72 3.38 -3.01 1.51
C VAL A 72 4.14 -2.30 0.42
N VAL A 73 5.45 -2.19 0.58
CA VAL A 73 6.32 -1.46 -0.34
C VAL A 73 7.47 -2.36 -0.79
N ASP A 74 7.90 -2.23 -2.04
CA ASP A 74 9.21 -2.72 -2.48
C ASP A 74 10.20 -1.55 -2.45
N SER A 75 10.96 -1.46 -1.37
CA SER A 75 11.90 -0.36 -1.12
C SER A 75 13.06 -0.34 -2.12
N ALA A 76 13.40 -1.48 -2.72
CA ALA A 76 14.45 -1.53 -3.75
C ALA A 76 13.99 -0.90 -5.07
N ALA A 77 12.68 -0.98 -5.36
CA ALA A 77 12.07 -0.40 -6.55
C ALA A 77 11.39 0.95 -6.32
N GLY A 78 11.19 1.36 -5.05
CA GLY A 78 10.38 2.53 -4.71
C GLY A 78 8.91 2.36 -5.11
N LEU A 79 8.36 1.13 -4.97
CA LEU A 79 7.00 0.79 -5.37
C LEU A 79 6.09 0.61 -4.15
N ILE A 80 4.87 1.11 -4.25
CA ILE A 80 3.80 0.84 -3.28
C ILE A 80 2.93 -0.27 -3.86
N LEU A 81 2.96 -1.44 -3.23
CA LEU A 81 2.33 -2.66 -3.74
C LEU A 81 0.90 -2.86 -3.23
N TYR A 82 0.64 -2.46 -1.98
CA TYR A 82 -0.66 -2.66 -1.32
C TYR A 82 -0.93 -1.58 -0.27
N VAL A 83 -2.20 -1.20 -0.11
CA VAL A 83 -2.70 -0.38 1.00
C VAL A 83 -3.79 -1.18 1.74
N GLY A 84 -3.76 -1.15 3.07
CA GLY A 84 -4.83 -1.70 3.89
C GLY A 84 -5.04 -0.95 5.20
N GLU A 85 -6.21 -1.08 5.81
CA GLU A 85 -6.49 -0.60 7.18
C GLU A 85 -6.51 -1.72 8.21
N THR A 86 -6.33 -1.39 9.50
CA THR A 86 -6.63 -2.32 10.60
C THR A 86 -6.80 -1.59 11.94
N CYS A 87 -7.69 -2.08 12.81
CA CYS A 87 -7.71 -1.73 14.25
C CYS A 87 -6.98 -2.77 15.12
N ARG A 88 -6.45 -3.82 14.50
CA ARG A 88 -5.80 -4.96 15.18
C ARG A 88 -4.64 -5.43 14.32
N SER A 89 -3.60 -4.62 14.24
CA SER A 89 -2.35 -4.88 13.49
C SER A 89 -1.86 -6.33 13.65
N ASN A 90 -1.90 -6.87 14.87
CA ASN A 90 -1.37 -8.19 15.19
C ASN A 90 -2.33 -9.38 14.99
N LYS A 91 -3.66 -9.17 14.94
CA LYS A 91 -4.63 -10.29 14.73
C LYS A 91 -4.97 -10.49 13.26
N ARG A 92 -4.98 -9.43 12.43
CA ARG A 92 -5.29 -9.51 11.00
C ARG A 92 -4.22 -10.36 10.28
N TRP A 93 -2.95 -10.03 10.42
CA TRP A 93 -1.85 -10.76 9.78
C TRP A 93 -1.66 -12.23 10.19
N LYS A 94 -2.41 -12.80 11.15
CA LYS A 94 -2.36 -14.23 11.47
C LYS A 94 -3.26 -15.10 10.56
N GLY A 95 -4.23 -14.51 9.85
CA GLY A 95 -5.14 -15.26 8.96
C GLY A 95 -4.65 -15.45 7.51
N ILE A 96 -5.49 -16.11 6.70
CA ILE A 96 -5.37 -16.19 5.24
C ILE A 96 -5.64 -14.80 4.67
N HIS A 97 -4.64 -14.23 4.01
CA HIS A 97 -4.71 -12.92 3.40
C HIS A 97 -4.18 -13.03 1.98
N GLY A 98 -5.03 -12.81 0.98
CA GLY A 98 -4.61 -12.87 -0.43
C GLY A 98 -3.43 -11.94 -0.76
N CYS A 99 -3.23 -10.86 0.01
CA CYS A 99 -2.05 -10.01 -0.09
C CYS A 99 -0.74 -10.78 0.22
N LYS A 100 -0.74 -11.73 1.15
CA LYS A 100 0.44 -12.58 1.43
C LYS A 100 0.78 -13.47 0.25
N ASP A 101 -0.22 -14.03 -0.41
CA ASP A 101 0.00 -14.88 -1.59
C ASP A 101 0.61 -14.06 -2.73
N TYR A 102 0.10 -12.84 -2.95
CA TYR A 102 0.68 -11.90 -3.92
C TYR A 102 2.12 -11.49 -3.56
N ILE A 103 2.42 -11.22 -2.28
CA ILE A 103 3.79 -10.93 -1.83
C ILE A 103 4.71 -12.13 -2.09
N ALA A 104 4.26 -13.34 -1.76
CA ALA A 104 5.04 -14.55 -1.96
C ALA A 104 5.32 -14.80 -3.45
N SER A 105 4.31 -14.69 -4.32
CA SER A 105 4.49 -14.79 -5.77
C SER A 105 5.41 -13.71 -6.33
N TYR A 106 5.29 -12.47 -5.84
CA TYR A 106 6.17 -11.38 -6.24
C TYR A 106 7.63 -11.67 -5.87
N GLN A 107 7.89 -12.10 -4.64
CA GLN A 107 9.24 -12.45 -4.16
C GLN A 107 9.81 -13.66 -4.90
N ASP A 108 9.00 -14.71 -5.16
CA ASP A 108 9.41 -15.90 -5.91
C ASP A 108 9.84 -15.55 -7.34
N LEU A 109 9.08 -14.70 -8.04
CA LEU A 109 9.45 -14.26 -9.38
C LEU A 109 10.75 -13.44 -9.39
N HIS A 110 10.95 -12.57 -8.38
CA HIS A 110 12.20 -11.81 -8.26
C HIS A 110 13.40 -12.73 -7.98
N TYR A 111 13.23 -13.72 -7.11
CA TYR A 111 14.25 -14.72 -6.84
C TYR A 111 14.59 -15.53 -8.10
N ARG A 112 13.57 -16.06 -8.80
CA ARG A 112 13.73 -16.86 -10.01
C ARG A 112 14.45 -16.14 -11.15
N TYR A 113 14.23 -14.83 -11.27
CA TYR A 113 14.83 -14.01 -12.32
C TYR A 113 16.02 -13.19 -11.83
N GLU A 114 16.53 -13.47 -10.62
CA GLU A 114 17.68 -12.78 -10.01
C GLU A 114 17.52 -11.25 -9.96
N MET A 115 16.28 -10.78 -9.82
CA MET A 115 15.94 -9.37 -9.73
C MET A 115 16.00 -8.89 -8.28
N LYS A 116 16.59 -7.71 -8.06
CA LYS A 116 16.59 -7.08 -6.74
C LYS A 116 15.16 -6.79 -6.27
N THR A 117 14.87 -7.15 -5.02
CA THR A 117 13.60 -6.88 -4.35
C THR A 117 13.84 -6.65 -2.86
N ALA A 118 13.11 -5.71 -2.26
CA ALA A 118 13.11 -5.51 -0.82
C ALA A 118 11.68 -5.20 -0.37
N VAL A 119 10.87 -6.25 -0.20
CA VAL A 119 9.48 -6.10 0.23
C VAL A 119 9.42 -5.87 1.74
N ASN A 120 8.87 -4.74 2.13
CA ASN A 120 8.72 -4.30 3.51
C ASN A 120 7.30 -3.79 3.78
N ILE A 121 7.02 -3.45 5.03
CA ILE A 121 5.76 -2.83 5.44
C ILE A 121 6.01 -1.50 6.15
N THR A 122 5.16 -0.51 5.93
CA THR A 122 5.16 0.76 6.65
C THR A 122 3.78 1.00 7.28
N PHE A 123 3.73 1.85 8.30
CA PHE A 123 2.49 2.14 9.04
C PHE A 123 2.25 3.64 9.17
N TRP A 124 0.99 4.03 9.03
CA TRP A 124 0.49 5.35 9.39
C TRP A 124 -0.46 5.22 10.58
N TRP A 125 -0.02 5.71 11.73
CA TRP A 125 -0.72 5.57 13.02
C TRP A 125 -1.73 6.67 13.30
N ASP A 126 -1.66 7.80 12.60
CA ASP A 126 -2.62 8.90 12.70
C ASP A 126 -3.85 8.65 11.80
N ALA A 127 -4.38 7.43 11.85
CA ALA A 127 -5.54 7.02 11.06
C ALA A 127 -6.83 7.22 11.88
N PRO A 128 -7.98 7.50 11.23
CA PRO A 128 -9.24 7.65 11.94
C PRO A 128 -9.56 6.40 12.79
N VAL A 129 -9.98 6.62 14.04
CA VAL A 129 -10.46 5.53 14.91
C VAL A 129 -11.79 4.97 14.38
N GLU A 130 -12.66 5.85 13.90
CA GLU A 130 -13.94 5.48 13.29
C GLU A 130 -13.70 4.68 12.00
N ARG A 131 -14.33 3.51 11.93
CA ARG A 131 -14.04 2.52 10.89
C ARG A 131 -14.37 3.03 9.50
N ARG A 132 -15.51 3.68 9.32
CA ARG A 132 -15.97 4.16 8.01
C ARG A 132 -15.05 5.25 7.48
N ALA A 133 -14.67 6.22 8.30
CA ALA A 133 -13.71 7.27 7.97
C ALA A 133 -12.34 6.67 7.58
N ARG A 134 -11.88 5.65 8.31
CA ARG A 134 -10.61 4.97 7.98
C ARG A 134 -10.69 4.19 6.68
N GLN A 135 -11.79 3.49 6.41
CA GLN A 135 -12.03 2.78 5.15
C GLN A 135 -12.15 3.75 3.96
N GLN A 136 -12.70 4.94 4.17
CA GLN A 136 -12.72 6.00 3.16
C GLN A 136 -11.31 6.52 2.86
N LEU A 137 -10.49 6.71 3.90
CA LEU A 137 -9.08 7.09 3.74
C LEU A 137 -8.27 5.99 3.04
N GLU A 138 -8.46 4.73 3.43
CA GLU A 138 -7.89 3.55 2.77
C GLU A 138 -8.24 3.54 1.28
N LEU A 139 -9.52 3.67 0.91
CA LEU A 139 -9.97 3.69 -0.47
C LEU A 139 -9.38 4.87 -1.25
N SER A 140 -9.31 6.06 -0.63
CA SER A 140 -8.72 7.25 -1.24
C SER A 140 -7.24 7.03 -1.57
N LEU A 141 -6.49 6.38 -0.67
CA LEU A 141 -5.09 6.03 -0.88
C LEU A 141 -4.91 4.92 -1.92
N ILE A 142 -5.79 3.92 -1.95
CA ILE A 142 -5.80 2.88 -2.98
C ILE A 142 -5.99 3.50 -4.37
N GLN A 143 -6.90 4.47 -4.50
CA GLN A 143 -7.18 5.16 -5.76
C GLN A 143 -6.06 6.11 -6.16
N LYS A 144 -5.50 6.85 -5.20
CA LYS A 144 -4.36 7.75 -5.40
C LYS A 144 -3.13 6.99 -5.91
N TRP A 145 -2.69 6.00 -5.15
CA TRP A 145 -1.45 5.25 -5.42
C TRP A 145 -1.63 4.16 -6.48
N ARG A 146 -2.88 3.80 -6.80
CA ARG A 146 -3.25 2.69 -7.69
C ARG A 146 -2.43 1.44 -7.40
N THR A 147 -2.45 1.00 -6.14
CA THR A 147 -1.66 -0.14 -5.69
C THR A 147 -2.06 -1.43 -6.43
N PRO A 148 -1.09 -2.20 -6.96
CA PRO A 148 -1.37 -3.35 -7.82
C PRO A 148 -2.03 -4.54 -7.11
N PHE A 149 -1.79 -4.73 -5.82
CA PHE A 149 -2.34 -5.88 -5.09
C PHE A 149 -3.73 -5.63 -4.52
N ASN A 150 -4.22 -4.39 -4.60
CA ASN A 150 -5.60 -4.04 -4.26
C ASN A 150 -6.51 -4.38 -5.45
N LYS A 151 -7.61 -5.10 -5.17
CA LYS A 151 -8.54 -5.59 -6.18
C LYS A 151 -9.18 -4.47 -7.00
N GLU A 152 -9.29 -3.30 -6.39
CA GLU A 152 -9.81 -2.07 -6.97
C GLU A 152 -9.02 -1.62 -8.22
N ASN A 153 -7.77 -2.08 -8.38
CA ASN A 153 -6.91 -1.70 -9.50
C ASN A 153 -6.63 -2.86 -10.48
N TRP A 154 -7.28 -4.02 -10.33
CA TRP A 154 -7.04 -5.18 -11.22
C TRP A 154 -7.47 -4.93 -12.66
N GLU A 155 -8.53 -4.15 -12.90
CA GLU A 155 -8.92 -3.78 -14.27
C GLU A 155 -7.81 -3.00 -14.99
N ARG A 156 -6.97 -2.28 -14.23
CA ARG A 156 -5.88 -1.46 -14.77
C ARG A 156 -4.57 -2.22 -14.89
N TRP A 157 -4.19 -2.97 -13.86
CA TRP A 157 -2.87 -3.61 -13.78
C TRP A 157 -2.90 -5.12 -14.07
N GLY A 158 -4.09 -5.69 -14.29
CA GLY A 158 -4.33 -7.12 -14.29
C GLY A 158 -4.39 -7.68 -12.87
N GLN A 159 -4.96 -8.89 -12.74
CA GLN A 159 -4.83 -9.64 -11.49
C GLN A 159 -3.36 -10.08 -11.33
N PRO A 160 -2.69 -9.77 -10.21
CA PRO A 160 -1.28 -10.10 -10.04
C PRO A 160 -1.01 -11.60 -10.17
N PHE A 161 -0.03 -11.93 -11.01
CA PHE A 161 0.57 -13.28 -11.15
C PHE A 161 -0.36 -14.41 -11.61
N LYS A 162 -1.56 -14.08 -12.09
CA LYS A 162 -2.39 -14.99 -12.87
C LYS A 162 -2.12 -14.90 -14.35
#